data_AF-A0A2N2GET7-F1
#
_entry.id   AF-A0A2N2GET7-F1
#
_cell.length_a   1.000
_cell.length_b   1.000
_cell.length_c   1.000
_cell.angle_alpha   90.00
_cell.angle_beta   90.00
_cell.angle_gamma   90.00
#
_symmetry.space_group_name_H-M   'P 1'
#
loop_
_entity.id
_entity.type
_entity.pdbx_description
1 polymer ?
#
loop_
_entity_poly.entity_id
_entity_poly.type
_entity_poly.pdbx_seq_one_letter_code
_entity_poly.pdbx_strand_id
1 'polypeptide(L)'
;MTLNEKPLGHLLAGLLIGSALGTLAGILFAPKSGRELRSEIMAKRNALLKDAKDIYADAGEKASRIIEEAAHQTMALKEDAGRHFAETRQKTKEILFHGENKHADAGVAEK
;
A
#
# COMPACT_ATOMS: atom_id res chain seq x y z
N MET A 1 0.06 -16.93 17.34
CA MET A 1 -0.67 -16.59 16.10
C MET A 1 -1.09 -15.14 16.19
N THR A 2 -0.44 -14.21 15.47
CA THR A 2 -0.96 -12.83 15.31
C THR A 2 -0.80 -12.41 13.85
N LEU A 3 -1.94 -12.34 13.17
CA LEU A 3 -2.14 -11.86 11.80
C LEU A 3 -1.71 -10.38 11.70
N ASN A 4 -0.73 -10.08 10.84
CA ASN A 4 -0.31 -8.72 10.53
C ASN A 4 -0.64 -8.38 9.07
N GLU A 5 -1.94 -8.26 8.82
CA GLU A 5 -2.52 -7.78 7.56
C GLU A 5 -2.63 -6.24 7.55
N LYS A 6 -1.56 -5.49 7.87
CA LYS A 6 -1.63 -4.01 8.01
C LYS A 6 -0.92 -3.18 6.93
N PRO A 7 -0.68 -3.60 5.67
CA PRO A 7 -0.09 -2.70 4.69
C PRO A 7 -0.96 -1.45 4.49
N LEU A 8 -2.29 -1.62 4.47
CA LEU A 8 -3.23 -0.51 4.34
C LEU A 8 -3.30 0.37 5.59
N GLY A 9 -3.14 -0.21 6.79
CA GLY A 9 -3.19 0.54 8.05
C GLY A 9 -2.07 1.57 8.19
N HIS A 10 -0.85 1.24 7.74
CA HIS A 10 0.27 2.19 7.73
C HIS A 10 0.08 3.29 6.68
N LEU A 11 -0.53 2.97 5.53
CA LEU A 11 -0.80 3.95 4.48
C LEU A 11 -1.89 4.93 4.92
N LEU A 12 -2.95 4.43 5.56
CA LEU A 12 -4.01 5.26 6.14
C LEU A 12 -3.48 6.14 7.27
N ALA A 13 -2.62 5.61 8.14
CA ALA A 13 -1.97 6.41 9.18
C ALA A 13 -1.10 7.52 8.59
N GLY A 14 -0.31 7.22 7.54
CA GLY A 14 0.46 8.22 6.81
C GLY A 14 -0.40 9.28 6.11
N LEU A 15 -1.53 8.87 5.51
CA LEU A 15 -2.49 9.79 4.91
C LEU A 15 -3.12 10.73 5.94
N LEU A 16 -3.49 10.21 7.12
CA LEU A 16 -4.08 11.02 8.18
C LEU A 16 -3.09 12.07 8.70
N ILE A 17 -1.86 11.65 9.02
CA ILE A 17 -0.82 12.55 9.53
C ILE A 17 -0.42 13.57 8.45
N GLY A 18 -0.23 13.11 7.21
CA GLY A 18 0.10 13.97 6.07
C GLY A 18 -1.00 14.96 5.73
N SER A 19 -2.28 14.55 5.81
CA SER A 19 -3.42 15.45 5.58
C SER A 19 -3.53 16.53 6.66
N ALA A 20 -3.30 16.16 7.93
CA ALA A 20 -3.33 17.12 9.04
C ALA A 20 -2.21 18.16 8.88
N LEU A 21 -0.97 17.70 8.69
CA LEU A 21 0.18 18.58 8.50
C LEU A 21 0.07 19.41 7.21
N GLY A 22 -0.37 18.81 6.11
CA GLY A 22 -0.57 19.47 4.83
C GLY A 22 -1.67 20.53 4.87
N THR A 23 -2.75 20.28 5.62
CA THR A 23 -3.82 21.26 5.83
C THR A 23 -3.34 22.40 6.70
N LEU A 24 -2.63 22.14 7.80
CA LEU A 24 -2.08 23.19 8.66
C LEU A 24 -1.07 24.05 7.89
N ALA A 25 -0.15 23.42 7.15
CA ALA A 25 0.80 24.12 6.31
C ALA A 25 0.10 24.88 5.17
N GLY A 26 -0.92 24.29 4.55
CA GLY A 26 -1.71 24.92 3.50
C GLY A 26 -2.52 26.11 4.01
N ILE A 27 -3.11 26.04 5.20
CA ILE A 27 -3.82 27.17 5.84
C ILE A 27 -2.83 28.27 6.23
N LEU A 28 -1.66 27.91 6.76
CA LEU A 28 -0.64 28.88 7.15
C LEU A 28 0.02 29.56 5.93
N PHE A 29 0.17 28.82 4.83
CA PHE A 29 0.85 29.30 3.63
C PHE A 29 -0.09 29.89 2.57
N ALA A 30 -1.38 29.53 2.56
CA ALA A 30 -2.38 30.16 1.67
C ALA A 30 -2.87 31.47 2.32
N PRO A 31 -2.44 32.64 1.83
CA PRO A 31 -2.68 33.92 2.49
C PRO A 31 -4.09 34.49 2.24
N LYS A 32 -5.10 33.64 1.94
CA LYS A 32 -6.43 34.09 1.50
C LYS A 32 -7.52 33.85 2.55
N SER A 33 -8.21 34.94 2.92
CA SER A 33 -9.40 34.88 3.77
C SER A 33 -10.55 34.15 3.04
N GLY A 34 -11.34 33.35 3.77
CA GLY A 34 -12.37 32.46 3.22
C GLY A 34 -13.45 33.10 2.31
N ARG A 35 -13.53 34.43 2.23
CA ARG A 35 -14.42 35.15 1.29
C ARG A 35 -13.96 35.02 -0.17
N GLU A 36 -12.67 35.13 -0.42
CA GLU A 36 -12.11 34.92 -1.76
C GLU A 36 -12.16 33.44 -2.13
N LEU A 37 -11.89 32.56 -1.15
CA LEU A 37 -11.95 31.12 -1.35
C LEU A 37 -13.34 30.65 -1.79
N ARG A 38 -14.43 31.21 -1.25
CA ARG A 38 -15.79 30.86 -1.68
C ARG A 38 -16.09 31.32 -3.11
N SER A 39 -15.67 32.54 -3.47
CA SER A 39 -15.86 33.10 -4.81
C SER A 39 -15.03 32.34 -5.86
N GLU A 40 -13.76 32.04 -5.53
CA GLU A 40 -12.86 31.27 -6.38
C GLU A 40 -13.26 29.80 -6.47
N ILE A 41 -13.75 29.18 -5.39
CA ILE A 41 -14.33 27.83 -5.46
C ILE A 41 -15.50 27.82 -6.42
N MET A 42 -16.44 28.77 -6.35
CA MET A 42 -17.60 28.73 -7.25
C MET A 42 -17.21 28.91 -8.73
N ALA A 43 -16.26 29.81 -9.01
CA ALA A 43 -15.76 30.04 -10.37
C ALA A 43 -14.89 28.88 -10.89
N LYS A 44 -13.94 28.40 -10.07
CA LYS A 44 -12.98 27.37 -10.45
C LYS A 44 -13.57 25.96 -10.35
N ARG A 45 -14.56 25.68 -9.50
CA ARG A 45 -15.14 24.33 -9.34
C ARG A 45 -15.71 23.80 -10.65
N ASN A 46 -16.41 24.63 -11.43
CA ASN A 46 -16.98 24.16 -12.70
C ASN A 46 -15.89 23.89 -13.75
N ALA A 47 -14.83 24.70 -13.79
CA ALA A 47 -13.68 24.47 -14.68
C ALA A 47 -12.86 23.24 -14.23
N LEU A 48 -12.52 23.15 -12.94
CA LEU A 48 -11.83 22.01 -12.35
C LEU A 48 -12.62 20.72 -12.49
N LEU A 49 -13.95 20.72 -12.34
CA LEU A 49 -14.74 19.50 -12.54
C LEU A 49 -14.70 19.00 -13.97
N LYS A 50 -14.64 19.91 -14.95
CA LYS A 50 -14.53 19.54 -16.35
C LYS A 50 -13.13 19.02 -16.66
N ASP A 51 -12.10 19.74 -16.25
CA ASP A 51 -10.70 19.33 -16.46
C ASP A 51 -10.35 18.07 -15.66
N ALA A 52 -10.89 17.94 -14.44
CA ALA A 52 -10.70 16.74 -13.63
C ALA A 52 -11.40 15.53 -14.23
N LYS A 53 -12.55 15.67 -14.91
CA LYS A 53 -13.17 14.54 -15.61
C LYS A 53 -12.29 14.05 -16.75
N ASP A 54 -11.73 14.96 -17.53
CA ASP A 54 -10.84 14.63 -18.64
C ASP A 54 -9.54 13.98 -18.13
N ILE A 55 -8.96 14.52 -17.04
CA ILE A 55 -7.76 13.96 -16.39
C ILE A 55 -8.06 12.63 -15.69
N TYR A 56 -9.22 12.46 -15.04
CA TYR A 56 -9.61 11.19 -14.42
C TYR A 56 -9.82 10.10 -15.45
N ALA A 57 -10.35 10.44 -16.63
CA ALA A 57 -10.52 9.48 -17.72
C ALA A 57 -9.15 8.98 -18.21
N ASP A 58 -8.21 9.88 -18.49
CA ASP A 58 -6.85 9.52 -18.95
C ASP A 58 -6.03 8.82 -17.84
N ALA A 59 -6.13 9.28 -16.60
CA ALA A 59 -5.47 8.64 -15.46
C ALA A 59 -6.06 7.26 -15.16
N GLY A 60 -7.39 7.10 -15.29
CA GLY A 60 -8.08 5.83 -15.14
C GLY A 60 -7.64 4.82 -16.20
N GLU A 61 -7.55 5.26 -17.46
CA GLU A 61 -7.07 4.42 -18.56
C GLU A 61 -5.61 3.99 -18.34
N LYS A 62 -4.71 4.93 -17.98
CA LYS A 62 -3.31 4.61 -17.67
C LYS A 62 -3.19 3.67 -16.47
N ALA A 63 -3.97 3.91 -15.41
CA ALA A 63 -3.97 3.06 -14.22
C ALA A 63 -4.46 1.65 -14.55
N SER A 64 -5.55 1.52 -15.31
CA SER A 64 -6.04 0.23 -15.79
C SER A 64 -4.98 -0.52 -16.60
N ARG A 65 -4.26 0.17 -17.50
CA ARG A 65 -3.17 -0.46 -18.27
C ARG A 65 -2.03 -0.93 -17.38
N ILE A 66 -1.61 -0.13 -16.41
CA ILE A 66 -0.54 -0.50 -15.46
C ILE A 66 -0.98 -1.70 -14.60
N ILE A 67 -2.23 -1.71 -14.13
CA ILE A 67 -2.78 -2.80 -13.32
C ILE A 67 -2.88 -4.08 -14.15
N GLU A 68 -3.32 -4.00 -15.40
CA GLU A 68 -3.45 -5.14 -16.31
C GLU A 68 -2.08 -5.73 -16.67
N GLU A 69 -1.10 -4.87 -16.96
CA GLU A 69 0.28 -5.28 -17.27
C GLU A 69 0.97 -5.88 -16.03
N ALA A 70 0.76 -5.29 -14.85
CA ALA A 70 1.20 -5.84 -13.58
C ALA A 70 0.52 -7.19 -13.28
N ALA A 71 -0.79 -7.31 -13.51
CA ALA A 71 -1.52 -8.57 -13.30
C ALA A 71 -0.99 -9.69 -14.21
N HIS A 72 -0.71 -9.38 -15.48
CA HIS A 72 -0.15 -10.33 -16.43
C HIS A 72 1.27 -10.79 -16.03
N GLN A 73 2.13 -9.85 -15.64
CA GLN A 73 3.46 -10.19 -15.13
C GLN A 73 3.40 -10.99 -13.83
N THR A 74 2.41 -10.69 -12.97
CA THR A 74 2.19 -11.43 -11.73
C THR A 74 1.75 -12.87 -12.00
N MET A 75 1.03 -13.15 -13.10
CA MET A 75 0.66 -14.53 -13.46
C MET A 75 1.88 -15.37 -13.85
N ALA A 76 2.79 -14.82 -14.66
CA ALA A 76 4.04 -15.49 -15.00
C ALA A 76 4.95 -15.68 -13.77
N LEU A 77 5.06 -14.65 -12.93
CA LEU A 77 5.82 -14.70 -11.68
C LEU A 77 5.20 -15.65 -10.66
N LYS A 78 3.87 -15.80 -10.60
CA LYS A 78 3.19 -16.72 -9.68
C LYS A 78 3.54 -18.17 -9.95
N GLU A 79 3.75 -18.53 -11.20
CA GLU A 79 4.10 -19.91 -11.57
C GLU A 79 5.53 -20.26 -11.14
N ASP A 80 6.50 -19.40 -11.46
CA ASP A 80 7.90 -19.60 -11.05
C ASP A 80 8.11 -19.41 -9.54
N ALA A 81 7.45 -18.41 -8.95
CA ALA A 81 7.46 -18.22 -7.50
C ALA A 81 6.79 -19.39 -6.78
N GLY A 82 5.72 -19.96 -7.33
CA GLY A 82 5.03 -21.13 -6.79
C GLY A 82 5.94 -22.36 -6.70
N ARG A 83 6.77 -22.61 -7.73
CA ARG A 83 7.74 -23.72 -7.72
C ARG A 83 8.85 -23.50 -6.68
N HIS A 84 9.46 -22.31 -6.65
CA HIS A 84 10.49 -22.00 -5.65
C HIS A 84 9.94 -21.92 -4.23
N PHE A 85 8.70 -21.45 -4.04
CA PHE A 85 8.03 -21.47 -2.75
C PHE A 85 7.69 -22.89 -2.30
N ALA A 86 7.28 -23.77 -3.21
CA ALA A 86 6.99 -25.16 -2.88
C ALA A 86 8.26 -25.90 -2.44
N GLU A 87 9.37 -25.71 -3.15
CA GLU A 87 10.68 -26.28 -2.77
C GLU A 87 11.21 -25.70 -1.46
N THR A 88 11.12 -24.38 -1.28
CA THR A 88 11.52 -23.71 -0.03
C THR A 88 10.61 -24.14 1.12
N ARG A 89 9.30 -24.29 0.89
CA ARG A 89 8.36 -24.84 1.89
C ARG A 89 8.73 -26.25 2.27
N GLN A 90 9.06 -27.12 1.32
CA GLN A 90 9.46 -28.49 1.62
C GLN A 90 10.75 -28.54 2.43
N LYS A 91 11.78 -27.80 2.01
CA LYS A 91 13.05 -27.68 2.77
C LYS A 91 12.81 -27.10 4.16
N THR A 92 12.01 -26.04 4.29
CA THR A 92 11.65 -25.47 5.60
C THR A 92 10.85 -26.46 6.44
N LYS A 93 9.96 -27.26 5.85
CA LYS A 93 9.19 -28.28 6.59
C LYS A 93 10.11 -29.38 7.11
N GLU A 94 11.10 -29.80 6.31
CA GLU A 94 12.10 -30.79 6.70
C GLU A 94 13.06 -30.26 7.78
N ILE A 95 13.50 -29.00 7.67
CA ILE A 95 14.33 -28.33 8.68
C ILE A 95 13.52 -28.08 9.96
N LEU A 96 12.22 -27.78 9.86
CA LEU A 96 11.34 -27.60 11.02
C LEU A 96 11.10 -28.93 11.74
N PHE A 97 10.89 -30.02 11.00
CA PHE A 97 10.77 -31.38 11.58
C PHE A 97 12.09 -31.90 12.18
N HIS A 98 13.24 -31.60 11.59
CA HIS A 98 14.55 -31.94 12.17
C HIS A 98 14.95 -31.01 13.33
N GLY A 99 14.51 -29.76 13.31
CA GLY A 99 14.75 -28.78 14.37
C GLY A 99 13.91 -29.03 15.62
N GLU A 100 12.69 -29.55 15.47
CA GLU A 100 11.81 -29.88 16.60
C GLU A 100 12.37 -31.03 17.46
N ASN A 101 13.02 -32.03 16.85
CA ASN A 101 13.69 -33.12 17.58
C ASN A 101 15.04 -32.73 18.23
N LYS A 102 15.62 -31.58 17.87
CA LYS A 102 16.91 -31.11 18.43
C LYS A 102 16.78 -29.99 19.47
N HIS A 103 15.60 -29.38 19.61
CA HIS A 103 15.35 -28.37 20.65
C HIS A 103 14.52 -28.88 21.83
N ALA A 104 14.00 -30.12 21.79
CA ALA A 104 13.48 -30.78 22.99
C ALA A 104 14.58 -31.29 23.95
N ASP A 105 15.84 -31.38 23.49
CA ASP A 105 17.00 -31.85 24.29
C ASP A 105 18.06 -30.76 24.56
N ALA A 106 17.80 -29.50 24.20
CA ALA A 106 18.68 -28.37 24.56
C ALA A 106 18.06 -27.43 25.63
N GLY A 107 16.87 -27.78 26.15
CA GLY A 107 16.22 -27.06 27.26
C GLY A 107 16.44 -27.68 28.64
N VAL A 108 17.14 -28.81 28.75
CA VAL A 108 17.44 -29.49 30.02
C VAL A 108 18.96 -29.59 30.25
N ALA A 109 19.70 -28.52 29.99
CA ALA A 109 21.07 -28.40 30.48
C ALA A 109 21.58 -26.95 30.38
N GLU A 110 21.01 -26.03 31.15
CA GLU A 110 21.86 -25.11 31.90
C GLU A 110 21.09 -24.54 33.10
N LYS A 111 21.72 -24.66 34.25
CA LYS A 111 21.27 -24.13 35.54
C LYS A 111 21.56 -22.64 35.65
#